data_AF-A0A8S3XX07-F1
#
_entry.id   AF-A0A8S3XX07-F1
#
_cell.length_a   1.000
_cell.length_b   1.000
_cell.length_c   1.000
_cell.angle_alpha   90.00
_cell.angle_beta   90.00
_cell.angle_gamma   90.00
#
_symmetry.space_group_name_H-M   'P 1'
#
loop_
_entity.id
_entity.type
_entity.pdbx_description
1 polymer ?
#
loop_
_entity_poly.entity_id
_entity_poly.type
_entity_poly.pdbx_seq_one_letter_code
_entity_poly.pdbx_strand_id
1 'polypeptide(L)'
;MAELSDRSVRSKNIIITGLMETNISNYKDRKEAEKREVLGLLKKDLKRLYRTKKYNTPGKVCASHATPTQNQTPQQQSFYKKLKEELKHRKDNGEMNLAIKYNKGLPKIVKIKPKN
;
A
#
# COMPACT_ATOMS: atom_id res chain seq x y z
N MET A 1 1.01 -9.46 -36.09
CA MET A 1 -0.03 -9.87 -35.11
C MET A 1 0.47 -10.91 -34.10
N ALA A 2 1.41 -11.81 -34.43
CA ALA A 2 1.88 -12.86 -33.52
C ALA A 2 2.53 -12.36 -32.21
N GLU A 3 3.23 -11.23 -32.23
CA GLU A 3 3.92 -10.71 -31.04
C GLU A 3 2.93 -10.23 -29.94
N LEU A 4 1.81 -9.62 -30.33
CA LEU A 4 0.78 -9.16 -29.40
C LEU A 4 0.03 -10.33 -28.75
N SER A 5 -0.24 -11.40 -29.52
CA SER A 5 -0.80 -12.63 -28.96
C SER A 5 0.17 -13.29 -27.98
N ASP A 6 1.46 -13.35 -28.29
CA ASP A 6 2.46 -13.93 -27.41
C ASP A 6 2.63 -13.14 -26.10
N ARG A 7 2.59 -11.81 -26.17
CA ARG A 7 2.58 -10.96 -24.96
C ARG A 7 1.34 -11.21 -24.09
N SER A 8 0.17 -11.38 -24.70
CA SER A 8 -1.08 -11.65 -23.97
C SER A 8 -1.08 -13.03 -23.28
N VAL A 9 -0.44 -14.03 -23.90
CA VAL A 9 -0.27 -15.36 -23.31
C VAL A 9 0.71 -15.28 -22.13
N ARG A 10 1.84 -14.61 -22.30
CA ARG A 10 2.89 -14.51 -21.28
C ARG A 10 2.54 -13.60 -20.11
N SER A 11 1.63 -12.63 -20.29
CA SER A 11 1.20 -11.73 -19.21
C SER A 11 0.49 -12.45 -18.06
N LYS A 12 0.05 -13.70 -18.27
CA LYS A 12 -0.59 -14.54 -17.25
C LYS A 12 0.41 -15.45 -16.53
N ASN A 13 1.66 -15.52 -16.98
CA ASN A 13 2.68 -16.35 -16.36
C ASN A 13 3.24 -15.67 -15.11
N ILE A 14 3.49 -16.47 -14.08
CA ILE A 14 4.05 -16.01 -12.80
C ILE A 14 5.41 -16.68 -12.61
N ILE A 15 6.42 -15.89 -12.26
CA ILE A 15 7.76 -16.39 -11.92
C ILE A 15 7.88 -16.43 -10.40
N ILE A 16 8.23 -17.59 -9.86
CA ILE A 16 8.41 -17.81 -8.42
C ILE A 16 9.90 -18.02 -8.18
N THR A 17 10.49 -17.18 -7.32
CA THR A 17 11.91 -17.23 -6.95
C THR A 17 12.07 -17.61 -5.48
N GLY A 18 13.24 -18.13 -5.10
CA GLY A 18 13.56 -18.46 -3.70
C GLY A 18 12.99 -19.79 -3.20
N LEU A 19 12.51 -20.66 -4.10
CA LEU A 19 12.20 -22.06 -3.78
C LEU A 19 13.50 -22.89 -3.82
N MET A 20 13.66 -23.82 -2.88
CA MET A 20 14.79 -24.73 -2.91
C MET A 20 14.55 -25.79 -3.98
N GLU A 21 15.54 -26.01 -4.84
CA GLU A 21 15.45 -27.03 -5.88
C GLU A 21 15.57 -28.43 -5.24
N THR A 22 14.64 -29.32 -5.60
CA THR A 22 14.71 -30.72 -5.17
C THR A 22 15.66 -31.51 -6.07
N ASN A 23 16.63 -32.21 -5.48
CA ASN A 23 17.60 -33.07 -6.19
C ASN A 23 16.99 -34.43 -6.59
N ILE A 24 15.80 -34.43 -7.19
CA ILE A 24 15.14 -35.64 -7.68
C ILE A 24 15.52 -35.83 -9.16
N SER A 25 16.10 -36.99 -9.48
CA SER A 25 16.53 -37.33 -10.84
C SER A 25 15.35 -37.61 -11.78
N ASN A 26 14.25 -38.17 -11.25
CA ASN A 26 13.06 -38.46 -12.03
C ASN A 26 12.23 -37.19 -12.29
N TYR A 27 12.06 -36.84 -13.57
CA TYR A 27 11.33 -35.64 -13.99
C TYR A 27 9.88 -35.61 -13.49
N LYS A 28 9.17 -36.74 -13.53
CA LYS A 28 7.76 -36.80 -13.15
C LYS A 28 7.59 -36.49 -11.66
N ASP A 29 8.40 -37.14 -10.83
CA ASP A 29 8.35 -36.99 -9.38
C ASP A 29 8.78 -35.59 -8.96
N ARG A 30 9.83 -35.05 -9.59
CA ARG A 30 10.29 -33.67 -9.39
C ARG A 30 9.19 -32.64 -9.67
N LYS A 31 8.54 -32.76 -10.84
CA LYS A 31 7.45 -31.85 -11.24
C LYS A 31 6.28 -31.90 -10.27
N GLU A 32 5.96 -33.08 -9.76
CA GLU A 32 4.86 -33.24 -8.81
C GLU A 32 5.20 -32.66 -7.43
N ALA A 33 6.44 -32.84 -6.98
CA ALA A 33 6.94 -32.23 -5.74
C ALA A 33 6.94 -30.70 -5.80
N GLU A 34 7.50 -30.11 -6.85
CA GLU A 34 7.52 -28.66 -7.08
C GLU A 34 6.09 -28.09 -7.16
N LYS A 35 5.19 -28.76 -7.90
CA LYS A 35 3.78 -28.38 -7.99
C LYS A 35 3.11 -28.34 -6.63
N ARG A 36 3.41 -29.32 -5.77
CA ARG A 36 2.85 -29.41 -4.41
C ARG A 36 3.33 -28.26 -3.54
N GLU A 37 4.61 -27.91 -3.62
CA GLU A 37 5.21 -26.81 -2.85
C GLU A 37 4.63 -25.45 -3.27
N VAL A 38 4.58 -25.20 -4.59
CA VAL A 38 3.98 -23.98 -5.17
C VAL A 38 2.51 -23.84 -4.74
N LEU A 39 1.73 -24.93 -4.83
CA LEU A 39 0.35 -24.93 -4.34
C LEU A 39 0.25 -24.67 -2.84
N GLY A 40 1.21 -25.16 -2.05
CA GLY A 40 1.30 -24.90 -0.62
C GLY A 40 1.49 -23.41 -0.31
N LEU A 41 2.40 -22.75 -1.01
CA LEU A 41 2.63 -21.30 -0.89
C LEU A 41 1.40 -20.50 -1.28
N LEU A 42 0.85 -20.77 -2.48
CA LEU A 42 -0.34 -20.08 -2.98
C LEU A 42 -1.53 -20.23 -2.02
N LYS A 43 -1.74 -21.42 -1.42
CA LYS A 43 -2.80 -21.64 -0.44
C LYS A 43 -2.58 -20.88 0.87
N LYS A 44 -1.34 -20.76 1.35
CA LYS A 44 -1.01 -19.99 2.56
C LYS A 44 -1.29 -18.50 2.34
N ASP A 45 -0.89 -17.96 1.19
CA ASP A 45 -1.10 -16.55 0.86
C ASP A 45 -2.58 -16.24 0.60
N LEU A 46 -3.32 -17.13 -0.05
CA LEU A 46 -4.77 -17.00 -0.19
C LEU A 46 -5.46 -16.95 1.18
N LYS A 47 -5.08 -17.82 2.12
CA LYS A 47 -5.62 -17.76 3.49
C LYS A 47 -5.33 -16.42 4.17
N ARG A 48 -4.15 -15.83 3.94
CA ARG A 48 -3.80 -14.49 4.43
C ARG A 48 -4.72 -13.42 3.83
N LEU A 49 -5.05 -13.53 2.54
CA LEU A 49 -5.94 -12.61 1.82
C LEU A 49 -7.42 -12.72 2.26
N TYR A 50 -7.90 -13.92 2.59
CA TYR A 50 -9.26 -14.11 3.09
C TYR A 50 -9.41 -13.81 4.59
N ARG A 51 -8.32 -13.87 5.38
CA ARG A 51 -8.34 -13.45 6.80
C ARG A 51 -8.53 -11.94 6.96
N THR A 52 -8.02 -11.14 6.02
CA THR A 52 -8.17 -9.68 6.02
C THR A 52 -9.56 -9.20 5.58
N LYS A 53 -10.45 -10.11 5.15
CA LYS A 53 -11.88 -9.82 4.91
C LYS A 53 -12.77 -9.93 6.15
N LYS A 54 -12.22 -10.19 7.34
CA LYS A 54 -12.85 -9.61 8.54
C LYS A 54 -12.57 -8.13 8.45
N TYR A 55 -13.57 -7.36 8.01
CA TYR A 55 -13.63 -5.94 8.23
C TYR A 55 -13.18 -5.70 9.67
N ASN A 56 -11.99 -5.13 9.83
CA ASN A 56 -11.64 -4.56 11.11
C ASN A 56 -12.67 -3.46 11.32
N THR A 57 -13.61 -3.69 12.23
CA THR A 57 -14.26 -2.60 12.94
C THR A 57 -13.15 -1.59 13.26
N PRO A 58 -13.27 -0.32 12.85
CA PRO A 58 -12.24 0.68 13.06
C PRO A 58 -12.11 0.92 14.57
N GLY A 59 -11.29 0.12 15.24
CA GLY A 59 -11.35 0.04 16.70
C GLY A 59 -10.31 -0.84 17.34
N LYS A 60 -9.11 -0.99 16.74
CA LYS A 60 -7.84 -1.29 17.43
C LYS A 60 -6.71 -1.44 16.40
N VAL A 61 -6.03 -0.34 16.09
CA VAL A 61 -4.65 -0.40 15.64
C VAL A 61 -3.77 -0.28 16.88
N CYS A 62 -2.94 -1.29 17.13
CA CYS A 62 -1.83 -1.19 18.06
C CYS A 62 -0.95 -0.03 17.60
N ALA A 63 -0.75 0.95 18.46
CA ALA A 63 0.03 2.15 18.22
C ALA A 63 1.53 1.83 18.11
N SER A 64 1.97 1.20 17.02
CA SER A 64 3.32 1.46 16.52
C SER A 64 3.24 2.75 15.70
N HIS A 65 4.07 3.72 16.07
CA HIS A 65 4.05 5.10 15.58
C HIS A 65 4.42 5.20 14.09
N ALA A 66 3.58 4.69 13.19
CA ALA A 66 3.65 5.04 11.78
C ALA A 66 3.13 6.48 11.65
N THR A 67 4.06 7.44 11.72
CA THR A 67 3.74 8.83 11.43
C THR A 67 3.30 8.92 9.96
N PRO A 68 2.24 9.70 9.64
CA PRO A 68 1.72 9.87 8.28
C PRO A 68 2.78 10.32 7.23
N THR A 69 3.98 10.69 7.69
CA THR A 69 5.12 11.12 6.90
C THR A 69 5.85 10.01 6.15
N GLN A 70 5.78 8.73 6.57
CA GLN A 70 6.55 7.66 5.92
C GLN A 70 6.03 7.26 4.52
N ASN A 71 4.74 7.47 4.23
CA ASN A 71 4.11 7.02 2.99
C ASN A 71 3.90 8.17 1.96
N GLN A 72 4.49 9.33 2.17
CA GLN A 72 4.32 10.50 1.31
C GLN A 72 5.47 10.64 0.31
N THR A 73 5.16 10.97 -0.95
CA THR A 73 6.19 11.28 -1.95
C THR A 73 6.99 12.53 -1.53
N PRO A 74 8.26 12.68 -1.94
CA PRO A 74 9.05 13.87 -1.61
C PRO A 74 8.36 15.19 -2.00
N GLN A 75 7.63 15.18 -3.11
CA GLN A 75 6.83 16.32 -3.56
C GLN A 75 5.65 16.64 -2.63
N GLN A 76 4.98 15.62 -2.10
CA GLN A 76 3.91 15.81 -1.13
C GLN A 76 4.46 16.36 0.20
N GLN A 77 5.63 15.89 0.62
CA GLN A 77 6.28 16.39 1.83
C GLN A 77 6.66 17.87 1.72
N SER A 78 7.26 18.27 0.59
CA SER A 78 7.63 19.67 0.37
C SER A 78 6.40 20.57 0.27
N PHE A 79 5.33 20.12 -0.39
CA PHE A 79 4.05 20.83 -0.43
C PHE A 79 3.45 21.00 0.98
N TYR A 80 3.46 19.95 1.78
CA TYR A 80 2.92 19.98 3.14
C TYR A 80 3.75 20.86 4.09
N LYS A 81 5.08 20.90 3.92
CA LYS A 81 5.96 21.84 4.63
C LYS A 81 5.62 23.29 4.31
N LYS A 82 5.44 23.63 3.03
CA LYS A 82 5.01 24.97 2.59
C LYS A 82 3.68 25.39 3.22
N LEU A 83 2.68 24.49 3.22
CA LEU A 83 1.38 24.77 3.85
C LEU A 83 1.49 25.00 5.36
N LYS A 84 2.41 24.31 6.06
CA LYS A 84 2.65 24.53 7.48
C LYS A 84 3.28 25.88 7.77
N GLU A 85 4.25 26.29 6.96
CA GLU A 85 4.91 27.60 7.06
C GLU A 85 3.91 28.72 6.79
N GLU A 86 3.09 28.59 5.75
CA GLU A 86 2.02 29.55 5.43
C GLU A 86 1.00 29.63 6.58
N LEU A 87 0.57 28.49 7.13
CA LEU A 87 -0.35 28.47 8.28
C LEU A 87 0.26 29.18 9.50
N LYS A 88 1.56 28.99 9.76
CA LYS A 88 2.27 29.65 10.86
C LYS A 88 2.30 31.16 10.64
N HIS A 89 2.71 31.62 9.47
CA HIS A 89 2.76 33.04 9.14
C HIS A 89 1.38 33.72 9.28
N ARG A 90 0.31 33.04 8.87
CA ARG A 90 -1.05 33.59 9.01
C ARG A 90 -1.50 33.68 10.47
N LYS A 91 -1.11 32.71 11.30
CA LYS A 91 -1.34 32.76 12.75
C LYS A 91 -0.55 33.89 13.41
N ASP A 92 0.70 34.08 13.00
CA ASP A 92 1.56 35.17 13.50
C ASP A 92 0.99 36.56 13.11
N ASN A 93 0.29 36.65 11.96
CA ASN A 93 -0.46 37.83 11.52
C ASN A 93 -1.80 38.04 12.27
N GLY A 94 -2.15 37.19 13.24
CA GLY A 94 -3.38 37.31 14.03
C GLY A 94 -4.61 36.61 13.44
N GLU A 95 -4.49 35.85 12.35
CA GLU A 95 -5.60 35.02 11.88
C GLU A 95 -5.80 33.80 12.80
N MET A 96 -6.76 33.92 13.71
CA MET A 96 -7.26 32.81 14.51
C MET A 96 -8.34 32.05 13.71
N ASN A 97 -8.46 30.74 13.92
CA ASN A 97 -9.41 29.82 13.23
C ASN A 97 -8.98 29.26 11.86
N LEU A 98 -7.67 29.15 11.58
CA LEU A 98 -7.18 28.43 10.40
C LEU A 98 -6.72 27.01 10.76
N ALA A 99 -7.04 26.04 9.91
CA ALA A 99 -6.47 24.70 9.96
C ALA A 99 -6.25 24.12 8.56
N ILE A 100 -5.31 23.17 8.45
CA ILE A 100 -5.12 22.40 7.22
C ILE A 100 -6.12 21.24 7.22
N LYS A 101 -6.97 21.17 6.20
CA LYS A 101 -7.94 20.08 5.98
C LYS A 101 -7.72 19.45 4.60
N TYR A 102 -7.99 18.16 4.49
CA TYR A 102 -7.98 17.45 3.22
C TYR A 102 -9.35 17.54 2.56
N ASN A 103 -9.43 18.20 1.41
CA ASN A 103 -10.63 18.28 0.58
C ASN A 103 -10.36 17.55 -0.73
N LYS A 104 -11.13 16.48 -1.00
CA LYS A 104 -10.93 15.61 -2.19
C LYS A 104 -9.49 15.10 -2.32
N GLY A 105 -8.85 14.76 -1.20
CA GLY A 105 -7.47 14.26 -1.17
C GLY A 105 -6.38 15.33 -1.25
N LEU A 106 -6.72 16.61 -1.39
CA LEU A 106 -5.75 17.70 -1.45
C LEU A 106 -5.75 18.50 -0.12
N PRO A 107 -4.58 18.69 0.53
CA PRO A 107 -4.50 19.50 1.74
C PRO A 107 -4.64 20.98 1.40
N LYS A 108 -5.52 21.69 2.12
CA LYS A 108 -5.81 23.11 1.94
C LYS A 108 -6.02 23.79 3.30
N ILE A 109 -5.56 25.03 3.44
CA ILE A 109 -5.86 25.86 4.62
C ILE A 109 -7.32 26.33 4.53
N VAL A 110 -8.10 26.04 5.55
CA VAL A 110 -9.52 26.40 5.65
C VAL A 110 -9.80 27.18 6.93
N LYS A 111 -10.76 28.09 6.87
CA LYS A 111 -11.31 28.78 8.05
C LYS A 111 -12.30 27.85 8.75
N ILE A 112 -12.09 27.61 10.03
CA ILE A 112 -12.99 26.83 10.89
C ILE A 112 -14.09 27.78 11.37
N LYS A 113 -15.35 27.36 11.25
CA LYS A 113 -16.48 28.07 11.86
C LYS A 113 -16.56 27.69 13.35
N PRO A 114 -16.84 28.64 14.26
CA PRO A 114 -17.12 28.30 15.65
C PRO A 114 -18.34 27.37 15.70
N LYS A 115 -18.31 26.40 16.63
CA LYS A 115 -19.43 25.49 16.86
C LYS A 115 -20.43 26.23 17.74
N ASN A 116 -21.56 26.65 17.16
CA ASN A 116 -22.72 27.15 17.90
C ASN A 116 -23.44 26.00 18.59
#